data_AF-A0A8J5D1A1-F1
#
_entry.id   AF-A0A8J5D1A1-F1
#
_cell.length_a   1.000
_cell.length_b   1.000
_cell.length_c   1.000
_cell.angle_alpha   90.00
_cell.angle_beta   90.00
_cell.angle_gamma   90.00
#
_symmetry.space_group_name_H-M   'P 1'
#
loop_
_entity.id
_entity.type
_entity.pdbx_description
1 polymer ?
#
loop_
_entity_poly.entity_id
_entity_poly.type
_entity_poly.pdbx_seq_one_letter_code
_entity_poly.pdbx_strand_id
1 'polypeptide(L)'
;MPSLCCVPNCNGNYRKGPRVSIFSFPRDKVLASQWLRSIKRDNCSPTASSRVCELHFTEDDFRREASATDAQTGIRVTAPLKKPVLHPEAVPSILPNCPTYLSTHKHSRPTPDSKK
;
A
#
# COMPACT_ATOMS: atom_id res chain seq x y z
N MET A 1 -1.93 22.28 0.77
CA MET A 1 -0.73 21.83 1.51
C MET A 1 -0.40 20.41 1.06
N PRO A 2 0.84 20.06 0.71
CA PRO A 2 1.17 18.68 0.35
C PRO A 2 0.98 17.79 1.57
N SER A 3 0.20 16.74 1.39
CA SER A 3 0.01 15.69 2.38
C SER A 3 1.29 14.88 2.50
N LEU A 4 1.97 15.04 3.64
CA LEU A 4 3.23 14.40 3.98
C LEU A 4 3.01 12.95 4.42
N CYS A 5 4.01 12.10 4.20
CA CYS A 5 3.99 10.74 4.72
C CYS A 5 4.15 10.73 6.24
N CYS A 6 3.36 9.93 6.96
CA CYS A 6 3.44 9.78 8.42
C CYS A 6 4.48 8.76 8.88
N VAL A 7 5.05 7.97 7.96
CA VAL A 7 6.06 6.95 8.26
C VAL A 7 7.36 7.64 8.69
N PRO A 8 7.97 7.22 9.83
CA PRO A 8 9.22 7.81 10.29
C PRO A 8 10.33 7.63 9.24
N ASN A 9 11.19 8.63 9.13
CA ASN A 9 12.30 8.67 8.16
C ASN A 9 11.86 8.61 6.68
N CYS A 10 10.58 8.80 6.37
CA CYS A 10 10.12 8.95 5.00
C CYS A 10 10.11 10.44 4.59
N ASN A 11 10.77 10.73 3.48
CA ASN A 11 10.80 12.08 2.88
C ASN A 11 9.78 12.26 1.74
N GLY A 12 8.81 11.36 1.58
CA GLY A 12 7.79 11.43 0.51
C GLY A 12 6.95 12.72 0.61
N ASN A 13 6.81 13.43 -0.52
CA ASN A 13 6.08 14.70 -0.64
C ASN A 13 6.61 15.88 0.19
N TYR A 14 7.80 15.77 0.80
CA TYR A 14 8.52 16.91 1.39
C TYR A 14 9.06 17.84 0.29
N ARG A 15 9.45 19.07 0.65
CA ARG A 15 9.96 20.08 -0.31
C ARG A 15 11.11 19.57 -1.20
N LYS A 16 12.01 18.77 -0.63
CA LYS A 16 13.16 18.16 -1.31
C LYS A 16 12.97 16.66 -1.61
N GLY A 17 11.77 16.14 -1.36
CA GLY A 17 11.47 14.72 -1.47
C GLY A 17 10.89 14.35 -2.82
N PRO A 18 10.83 13.03 -3.12
CA PRO A 18 10.12 12.56 -4.30
C PRO A 18 8.63 12.90 -4.21
N ARG A 19 8.03 13.22 -5.36
CA ARG A 19 6.57 13.37 -5.49
C ARG A 19 5.97 11.98 -5.64
N VAL A 20 5.20 11.57 -4.65
CA VAL A 20 4.66 10.22 -4.53
C VAL A 20 3.16 10.25 -4.25
N SER A 21 2.47 9.21 -4.72
CA SER A 21 1.07 8.99 -4.36
C SER A 21 0.96 8.75 -2.85
N ILE A 22 -0.12 9.25 -2.26
CA ILE A 22 -0.40 9.13 -0.83
C ILE A 22 -1.79 8.56 -0.61
N PHE A 23 -1.90 7.69 0.38
CA PHE A 23 -3.10 6.94 0.70
C PHE A 23 -3.56 7.25 2.12
N SER A 24 -4.88 7.33 2.27
CA SER A 24 -5.54 7.44 3.56
C SER A 24 -5.55 6.12 4.28
N PHE A 25 -5.60 6.19 5.61
CA PHE A 25 -5.93 5.02 6.40
C PHE A 25 -7.27 4.45 5.94
N PRO A 26 -7.39 3.12 5.87
CA PRO A 26 -8.62 2.45 5.50
C PRO A 26 -9.71 2.73 6.54
N ARG A 27 -10.97 2.64 6.11
CA ARG A 27 -12.13 2.80 7.00
C ARG A 27 -12.26 1.64 7.98
N ASP A 28 -11.77 0.46 7.57
CA ASP A 28 -11.71 -0.71 8.43
C ASP A 28 -10.70 -0.48 9.56
N LYS A 29 -11.20 -0.57 10.80
CA LYS A 29 -10.40 -0.39 12.01
C LYS A 29 -9.34 -1.48 12.13
N VAL A 30 -9.63 -2.71 11.72
CA VAL A 30 -8.69 -3.83 11.83
C VAL A 30 -7.49 -3.58 10.94
N LEU A 31 -7.73 -3.24 9.67
CA LEU A 31 -6.68 -2.92 8.72
C LEU A 31 -5.93 -1.63 9.10
N ALA A 32 -6.65 -0.62 9.59
CA ALA A 32 -6.01 0.60 10.09
C ALA A 32 -5.06 0.31 11.27
N SER A 33 -5.45 -0.58 12.19
CA SER A 33 -4.59 -1.05 13.27
C SER A 33 -3.38 -1.83 12.75
N GLN A 34 -3.53 -2.62 11.68
CA GLN A 34 -2.40 -3.29 11.03
C GLN A 34 -1.41 -2.30 10.44
N TRP A 35 -1.90 -1.25 9.77
CA TRP A 35 -1.04 -0.17 9.25
C TRP A 35 -0.25 0.52 10.36
N LEU A 36 -0.92 0.84 11.48
CA LEU A 36 -0.25 1.42 12.66
C LEU A 36 0.82 0.49 13.22
N ARG A 37 0.50 -0.80 13.35
CA ARG A 37 1.43 -1.82 13.84
C ARG A 37 2.64 -1.94 12.94
N SER A 38 2.45 -1.89 11.61
CA SER A 38 3.56 -1.89 10.66
C SER A 38 4.47 -0.69 10.87
N ILE A 39 3.92 0.52 10.98
CA ILE A 39 4.71 1.77 11.07
C ILE A 39 5.61 1.81 12.32
N LYS A 40 5.32 1.00 13.36
CA LYS A 40 6.15 0.84 14.57
C LYS A 40 6.55 2.17 15.21
N ARG A 41 5.64 3.15 15.21
CA ARG A 41 5.83 4.34 16.06
C ARG A 41 5.22 4.05 17.42
N ASP A 42 6.07 4.05 18.45
CA ASP A 42 5.59 4.22 19.82
C ASP A 42 4.80 5.54 19.89
N ASN A 43 3.53 5.44 20.30
CA ASN A 43 2.61 6.56 20.54
C ASN A 43 2.08 7.34 19.31
N CYS A 44 2.11 6.80 18.08
CA CYS A 44 1.37 7.45 16.98
C CYS A 44 -0.13 7.15 17.07
N SER A 45 -0.93 8.13 17.47
CA SER A 45 -2.36 8.12 17.13
C SER A 45 -2.50 8.56 15.67
N PRO A 46 -3.10 7.76 14.76
CA PRO A 46 -3.38 8.24 13.42
C PRO A 46 -4.43 9.36 13.51
N THR A 47 -4.07 10.54 13.07
CA THR A 47 -5.03 11.64 12.90
C THR A 47 -5.71 11.47 11.54
N ALA A 48 -6.86 12.10 11.30
CA ALA A 48 -7.52 12.10 9.98
C ALA A 48 -6.61 12.60 8.84
N SER A 49 -5.60 13.40 9.18
CA SER A 49 -4.56 13.92 8.29
C SER A 49 -3.39 12.96 8.05
N SER A 50 -3.30 11.84 8.78
CA SER A 50 -2.25 10.85 8.61
C SER A 50 -2.42 10.12 7.27
N ARG A 51 -1.32 10.04 6.51
CA ARG A 51 -1.26 9.47 5.17
C ARG A 51 0.02 8.66 5.02
N VAL A 52 -0.03 7.58 4.25
CA VAL A 52 1.13 6.73 3.93
C VAL A 52 1.40 6.85 2.44
N CYS A 53 2.66 7.05 2.03
CA CYS A 53 3.00 7.13 0.61
C CYS A 53 3.20 5.76 -0.04
N GLU A 54 3.17 5.75 -1.37
CA GLU A 54 3.26 4.53 -2.18
C GLU A 54 4.57 3.75 -1.99
N LEU A 55 5.64 4.40 -1.55
CA LEU A 55 6.94 3.78 -1.27
C LEU A 55 6.91 2.73 -0.15
N HIS A 56 5.82 2.68 0.63
CA HIS A 56 5.66 1.74 1.73
C HIS A 56 4.85 0.50 1.37
N PHE A 57 4.32 0.44 0.14
CA PHE A 57 3.57 -0.69 -0.38
C PHE A 57 4.31 -1.32 -1.55
N THR A 58 3.98 -2.57 -1.86
CA THR A 58 4.60 -3.28 -2.98
C THR A 58 3.87 -2.94 -4.28
N GLU A 59 4.48 -3.23 -5.43
CA GLU A 59 3.80 -3.02 -6.71
C GLU A 59 2.53 -3.88 -6.85
N ASP A 60 2.53 -5.06 -6.23
CA ASP A 60 1.39 -5.98 -6.20
C ASP A 60 0.19 -5.42 -5.41
N ASP A 61 0.44 -4.52 -4.47
CA ASP A 61 -0.61 -3.86 -3.69
C ASP A 61 -1.36 -2.79 -4.52
N PHE A 62 -0.88 -2.43 -5.71
CA PHE A 62 -1.46 -1.39 -6.55
C PHE A 62 -2.22 -1.93 -7.75
N ARG A 63 -3.48 -1.51 -7.86
CA ARG A 63 -4.25 -1.61 -9.08
C ARG A 63 -4.08 -0.35 -9.92
N ARG A 64 -3.38 -0.47 -11.05
CA ARG A 64 -3.16 0.63 -12.02
C ARG A 64 -4.14 0.62 -13.19
N GLU A 65 -4.93 -0.43 -13.32
CA GLU A 65 -5.89 -0.60 -14.41
C GLU A 65 -7.28 -0.90 -13.86
N ALA A 66 -8.31 -0.34 -14.48
CA ALA A 66 -9.68 -0.72 -14.24
C ALA A 66 -10.18 -1.56 -15.42
N SER A 67 -10.69 -2.74 -15.14
CA SER A 67 -11.41 -3.56 -16.10
C SER A 67 -12.90 -3.46 -15.82
N ALA A 68 -13.68 -3.19 -16.85
CA ALA A 68 -15.13 -3.27 -16.81
C ALA A 68 -15.58 -4.25 -17.90
N THR A 69 -16.48 -5.16 -17.54
CA THR A 69 -17.10 -6.07 -18.49
C THR A 69 -18.45 -5.50 -18.88
N ASP A 70 -18.69 -5.35 -20.18
CA ASP A 70 -20.00 -5.00 -20.69
C ASP A 70 -20.95 -6.20 -20.50
N ALA A 71 -22.08 -5.98 -19.83
CA ALA A 71 -23.03 -7.05 -19.49
C ALA A 71 -23.78 -7.62 -20.71
N GLN A 72 -23.84 -6.89 -21.83
CA GLN A 72 -24.55 -7.32 -23.04
C GLN A 72 -23.63 -7.99 -24.05
N THR A 73 -22.41 -7.47 -24.23
CA THR A 73 -21.46 -7.99 -25.24
C THR A 73 -20.43 -8.94 -24.66
N GLY A 74 -20.27 -8.98 -23.33
CA GLY A 74 -19.24 -9.78 -22.66
C GLY A 74 -17.81 -9.27 -22.89
N ILE A 75 -17.65 -8.12 -23.57
CA ILE A 75 -16.34 -7.55 -23.86
C ILE A 75 -15.75 -6.97 -22.58
N ARG A 76 -14.53 -7.41 -22.25
CA ARG A 76 -13.70 -6.78 -21.21
C ARG A 76 -12.99 -5.58 -21.79
N VAL A 77 -13.31 -4.40 -21.27
CA VAL A 77 -12.59 -3.17 -21.56
C VAL A 77 -11.65 -2.88 -20.39
N THR A 78 -10.36 -2.77 -20.67
CA THR A 78 -9.34 -2.40 -19.69
C THR A 78 -8.84 -0.99 -19.98
N ALA A 79 -8.83 -0.12 -18.96
CA ALA A 79 -8.35 1.25 -19.07
C ALA A 79 -7.33 1.56 -17.96
N PRO A 80 -6.23 2.28 -18.27
CA PRO A 80 -5.26 2.71 -17.27
C PRO A 80 -5.83 3.81 -16.36
N LEU A 81 -5.55 3.72 -15.07
CA LEU A 81 -5.97 4.69 -14.06
C LEU A 81 -4.93 5.81 -13.93
N LYS A 82 -5.40 7.07 -13.87
CA LYS A 82 -4.53 8.24 -13.64
C LYS A 82 -3.82 8.22 -12.27
N LYS A 83 -4.40 7.53 -11.28
CA LYS A 83 -3.81 7.33 -9.96
C LYS A 83 -3.92 5.85 -9.60
N PRO A 84 -2.85 5.24 -9.05
CA PRO A 84 -2.92 3.88 -8.56
C PRO A 84 -3.95 3.77 -7.43
N VAL A 85 -4.72 2.70 -7.44
CA VAL A 85 -5.64 2.35 -6.36
C VAL A 85 -5.00 1.28 -5.51
N LEU A 86 -4.91 1.51 -4.21
CA LEU A 86 -4.39 0.52 -3.29
C LEU A 86 -5.40 -0.62 -3.07
N HIS A 87 -4.92 -1.86 -3.02
CA HIS A 87 -5.75 -3.02 -2.71
C HIS A 87 -6.41 -2.85 -1.33
N PRO A 88 -7.68 -3.25 -1.15
CA PRO A 88 -8.40 -3.07 0.11
C PRO A 88 -7.77 -3.81 1.29
N GLU A 89 -6.92 -4.80 1.06
CA GLU A 89 -6.21 -5.57 2.10
C GLU A 89 -4.71 -5.25 2.17
N ALA A 90 -4.22 -4.31 1.37
CA ALA A 90 -2.81 -3.95 1.37
C ALA A 90 -2.40 -3.36 2.72
N VAL A 91 -1.22 -3.75 3.19
CA VAL A 91 -0.60 -3.21 4.40
C VAL A 91 0.80 -2.69 4.07
N PRO A 92 1.21 -1.56 4.64
CA PRO A 92 2.55 -1.05 4.41
C PRO A 92 3.55 -2.05 4.97
N SER A 93 4.41 -2.55 4.10
CA SER A 93 5.40 -3.60 4.38
C SER A 93 6.83 -3.08 4.25
N ILE A 94 7.06 -2.09 3.39
CA ILE A 94 8.40 -1.52 3.13
C ILE A 94 8.64 -0.35 4.07
N LEU A 95 9.51 -0.51 5.07
CA LEU A 95 9.80 0.54 6.07
C LEU A 95 11.30 0.76 6.24
N PRO A 96 11.78 2.02 6.23
CA PRO A 96 13.21 2.34 6.21
C PRO A 96 13.98 1.90 7.46
N ASN A 97 13.29 1.70 8.60
CA ASN A 97 13.90 1.28 9.86
C ASN A 97 13.66 -0.21 10.19
N CYS A 98 13.01 -0.97 9.33
CA CYS A 98 12.88 -2.41 9.53
C CYS A 98 14.01 -3.13 8.78
N PRO A 99 14.76 -4.03 9.44
CA PRO A 99 15.70 -4.90 8.76
C PRO A 99 15.03 -5.56 7.55
N THR A 100 15.73 -5.64 6.41
CA THR A 100 15.18 -6.16 5.15
C THR A 100 14.61 -7.58 5.28
N TYR A 101 15.13 -8.38 6.21
CA TYR A 101 14.64 -9.73 6.54
C TYR A 101 13.31 -9.76 7.30
N LEU A 102 12.87 -8.66 7.91
CA LEU A 102 11.54 -8.51 8.52
C LEU A 102 10.54 -7.86 7.57
N SER A 103 11.03 -7.24 6.50
CA SER A 103 10.24 -6.70 5.39
C SER A 103 9.92 -7.77 4.34
N THR A 104 10.19 -9.06 4.63
CA THR A 104 10.08 -10.16 3.69
C THR A 104 8.67 -10.25 3.13
N HIS A 105 8.58 -9.94 1.84
CA HIS A 105 7.46 -10.29 0.98
C HIS A 105 7.03 -11.72 1.27
N LYS A 106 5.72 -11.97 1.33
CA LYS A 106 5.20 -13.33 1.29
C LYS A 106 5.59 -13.91 -0.07
N HIS A 107 6.79 -14.48 -0.20
CA HIS A 107 6.97 -15.59 -1.10
C HIS A 107 6.00 -16.63 -0.59
N SER A 108 4.85 -16.77 -1.27
CA SER A 108 3.98 -17.91 -1.06
C SER A 108 4.87 -19.13 -1.13
N ARG A 109 5.11 -19.75 0.03
CA ARG A 109 5.80 -21.03 0.08
C ARG A 109 4.97 -21.95 -0.82
N PRO A 110 5.48 -22.44 -1.96
CA PRO A 110 4.73 -23.42 -2.72
C PRO A 110 4.44 -24.58 -1.77
N THR A 111 3.17 -24.96 -1.70
CA THR A 111 2.72 -26.11 -0.90
C THR A 111 3.55 -27.33 -1.30
N PRO A 112 3.99 -28.17 -0.35
CA PRO A 112 4.95 -29.27 -0.61
C PRO A 112 4.41 -30.42 -1.50
N ASP A 113 3.21 -30.32 -2.06
CA ASP A 113 2.50 -31.42 -2.71
C ASP A 113 2.58 -31.39 -4.25
N SER A 114 3.78 -31.23 -4.81
CA SER A 114 3.97 -31.36 -6.27
C SER A 114 5.26 -32.06 -6.66
N LYS A 115 5.68 -33.02 -5.83
CA LYS A 115 6.74 -33.96 -6.20
C LYS A 115 6.22 -35.38 -6.03
N LYS A 116 5.48 -35.85 -7.02
CA LYS A 116 5.28 -37.27 -7.31
C LYS A 116 5.42 -37.51 -8.79
#